data_AF-A0A709XYJ2-F1
#
_entry.id   AF-A0A709XYJ2-F1
#
_cell.length_a   1.000
_cell.length_b   1.000
_cell.length_c   1.000
_cell.angle_alpha   90.00
_cell.angle_beta   90.00
_cell.angle_gamma   90.00
#
_symmetry.space_group_name_H-M   'P 1'
#
loop_
_entity.id
_entity.type
_entity.pdbx_description
1 polymer ?
#
loop_
_entity_poly.entity_id
_entity_poly.type
_entity_poly.pdbx_seq_one_letter_code
_entity_poly.pdbx_strand_id
1 'polypeptide(L)'
;MKAILLSSILLASSTAASAMDYKPVIQSLMNDVCSSSDNVSVCMYQFAAAVKAGKTIGESVQNCKGRSADQREMLGCDASESSAHFVDALFDTNRKIVESAQ
;
A
#
# COMPACT_ATOMS: atom_id res chain seq x y z
N MET A 1 5.05 31.69 -30.70
CA MET A 1 4.07 30.60 -30.46
C MET A 1 4.89 29.33 -30.24
N LYS A 2 5.11 28.92 -28.97
CA LYS A 2 4.45 27.79 -28.27
C LYS A 2 4.56 26.48 -29.08
N ALA A 3 5.58 25.67 -28.78
CA ALA A 3 5.55 24.49 -27.90
C ALA A 3 5.04 23.26 -28.68
N ILE A 4 5.71 22.10 -28.66
CA ILE A 4 5.46 20.99 -27.71
C ILE A 4 6.40 19.87 -28.21
N LEU A 5 7.48 19.56 -27.50
CA LEU A 5 7.63 18.56 -26.43
C LEU A 5 8.27 17.25 -26.92
N LEU A 6 9.51 17.10 -26.44
CA LEU A 6 10.30 15.90 -26.25
C LEU A 6 9.44 14.64 -26.06
N SER A 7 9.36 13.80 -27.09
CA SER A 7 8.68 12.50 -27.05
C SER A 7 9.66 11.34 -26.79
N SER A 8 10.64 11.50 -25.89
CA SER A 8 11.68 10.46 -25.73
C SER A 8 12.16 10.22 -24.30
N ILE A 9 11.40 10.61 -23.27
CA ILE A 9 11.74 10.32 -21.86
C ILE A 9 10.61 9.54 -21.17
N LEU A 10 10.19 8.42 -21.76
CA LEU A 10 9.18 7.53 -21.17
C LEU A 10 9.63 6.07 -21.12
N LEU A 11 10.95 5.82 -21.16
CA LEU A 11 11.51 4.51 -20.84
C LEU A 11 12.65 4.68 -19.82
N ALA A 12 12.60 3.88 -18.76
CA ALA A 12 13.56 3.78 -17.67
C ALA A 12 13.37 4.75 -16.49
N SER A 13 12.26 4.60 -15.78
CA SER A 13 12.28 4.73 -14.32
C SER A 13 11.52 3.57 -13.71
N SER A 14 12.10 2.37 -13.82
CA SER A 14 11.90 1.35 -12.80
C SER A 14 12.52 1.88 -11.51
N THR A 15 11.83 2.80 -10.84
CA THR A 15 12.14 3.12 -9.45
C THR A 15 11.79 1.86 -8.67
N ALA A 16 12.78 0.99 -8.50
CA ALA A 16 12.88 0.25 -7.26
C ALA A 16 13.00 1.31 -6.17
N ALA A 17 11.86 1.88 -5.75
CA ALA A 17 11.77 2.76 -4.61
C ALA A 17 12.38 1.96 -3.47
N SER A 18 13.54 2.41 -3.03
CA SER A 18 14.21 1.77 -1.90
C SER A 18 13.25 1.90 -0.72
N ALA A 19 13.15 0.90 0.16
CA ALA A 19 12.22 0.97 1.29
C ALA A 19 12.40 2.26 2.15
N MET A 20 13.58 2.91 2.07
CA MET A 20 13.87 4.21 2.69
C MET A 20 13.07 5.38 2.09
N ASP A 21 12.59 5.29 0.85
CA ASP A 21 11.82 6.34 0.18
C ASP A 21 10.37 6.43 0.68
N TYR A 22 9.85 5.36 1.33
CA TYR A 22 8.46 5.32 1.80
C TYR A 22 8.26 5.88 3.21
N LYS A 23 9.30 5.95 4.05
CA LYS A 23 9.19 6.51 5.40
C LYS A 23 8.64 7.96 5.40
N PRO A 24 9.19 8.91 4.63
CA PRO A 24 8.66 10.28 4.60
C PRO A 24 7.24 10.32 4.02
N VAL A 25 6.92 9.47 3.03
CA VAL A 25 5.58 9.38 2.44
C VAL A 25 4.56 8.90 3.47
N ILE A 26 4.86 7.83 4.21
CA ILE A 26 3.98 7.29 5.26
C ILE A 26 3.78 8.32 6.38
N GLN A 27 4.84 9.04 6.77
CA GLN A 27 4.73 10.10 7.77
C GLN A 27 3.86 11.27 7.31
N SER A 28 4.01 11.70 6.05
CA SER A 28 3.15 12.75 5.47
C SER A 28 1.70 12.30 5.43
N LEU A 29 1.43 11.10 4.91
CA LEU A 29 0.08 10.56 4.80
C LEU A 29 -0.59 10.40 6.17
N MET A 30 0.16 9.96 7.18
CA MET A 30 -0.33 9.85 8.53
C MET A 30 -0.78 11.22 9.07
N ASN A 31 0.03 12.26 8.85
CA ASN A 31 -0.33 13.63 9.23
C ASN A 31 -1.57 14.10 8.50
N ASP A 32 -1.64 13.90 7.18
CA ASP A 32 -2.78 14.33 6.37
C ASP A 32 -4.08 13.66 6.84
N VAL A 33 -4.08 12.33 7.01
CA VAL A 33 -5.25 11.54 7.40
C VAL A 33 -5.73 11.88 8.80
N CYS A 34 -4.82 12.05 9.76
CA CYS A 34 -5.20 12.24 11.16
C CYS A 34 -5.34 13.69 11.59
N SER A 35 -4.92 14.67 10.77
CA SER A 35 -4.96 16.09 11.13
C SER A 35 -6.37 16.60 11.46
N SER A 36 -7.40 16.01 10.84
CA SER A 36 -8.81 16.35 11.06
C SER A 36 -9.52 15.43 12.06
N SER A 37 -8.80 14.53 12.74
CA SER A 37 -9.38 13.62 13.74
C SER A 37 -9.61 14.35 15.06
N ASP A 38 -10.76 14.12 15.68
CA ASP A 38 -11.06 14.57 17.05
C ASP A 38 -10.06 14.01 18.08
N ASN A 39 -9.42 12.88 17.77
CA ASN A 39 -8.35 12.30 18.58
C ASN A 39 -7.17 11.91 17.68
N VAL A 40 -6.28 12.87 17.45
CA VAL A 40 -5.06 12.72 16.63
C VAL A 40 -4.20 11.56 17.11
N SER A 41 -3.99 11.45 18.43
CA SER A 41 -3.13 10.41 19.03
C SER A 41 -3.62 8.99 18.73
N VAL A 42 -4.92 8.76 18.87
CA VAL A 42 -5.55 7.48 18.58
C VAL A 42 -5.50 7.18 17.08
N CYS A 43 -5.79 8.18 16.23
CA CYS A 43 -5.68 8.00 14.78
C CYS A 43 -4.26 7.62 14.35
N MET A 44 -3.24 8.33 14.85
CA MET A 44 -1.83 8.06 14.57
C MET A 44 -1.44 6.64 14.95
N TYR A 45 -1.87 6.20 16.14
CA TYR A 45 -1.64 4.83 16.62
C TYR A 45 -2.29 3.78 15.70
N GLN A 46 -3.56 3.97 15.35
CA GLN A 46 -4.29 3.06 14.47
C GLN A 46 -3.71 3.03 13.05
N PHE A 47 -3.32 4.20 12.52
CA PHE A 47 -2.67 4.32 11.22
C PHE A 47 -1.34 3.54 11.20
N ALA A 48 -0.49 3.74 12.22
CA ALA A 48 0.76 3.00 12.34
C ALA A 48 0.54 1.47 12.46
N ALA A 49 -0.48 1.05 13.19
CA ALA A 49 -0.86 -0.36 13.29
C ALA A 49 -1.33 -0.92 11.94
N ALA A 50 -2.13 -0.17 11.18
CA ALA A 50 -2.58 -0.55 9.84
C ALA A 50 -1.41 -0.68 8.85
N VAL A 51 -0.47 0.27 8.86
CA VAL A 51 0.76 0.19 8.05
C VAL A 51 1.57 -1.06 8.38
N LYS A 52 1.73 -1.37 9.67
CA LYS A 52 2.44 -2.58 10.13
C LYS A 52 1.73 -3.86 9.67
N ALA A 53 0.40 -3.89 9.76
CA ALA A 53 -0.41 -5.02 9.29
C ALA A 53 -0.26 -5.22 7.77
N GLY A 54 -0.39 -4.14 6.98
CA GLY A 54 -0.21 -4.18 5.53
C GLY A 54 1.17 -4.68 5.11
N LYS A 55 2.24 -4.21 5.77
CA LYS A 55 3.60 -4.74 5.56
C LYS A 55 3.68 -6.24 5.82
N THR A 56 3.12 -6.69 6.95
CA THR A 56 3.18 -8.10 7.36
C THR A 56 2.42 -8.98 6.37
N ILE A 57 1.23 -8.56 5.93
CA ILE A 57 0.45 -9.27 4.91
C ILE A 57 1.24 -9.38 3.61
N GLY A 58 1.82 -8.27 3.13
CA GLY A 58 2.61 -8.25 1.91
C GLY A 58 3.85 -9.16 1.97
N GLU A 59 4.57 -9.16 3.09
CA GLU A 59 5.71 -10.05 3.32
C GLU A 59 5.28 -11.53 3.36
N SER A 60 4.18 -11.84 4.05
CA SER A 60 3.64 -13.21 4.09
C SER A 60 3.24 -13.71 2.70
N VAL A 61 2.52 -12.91 1.91
CA VAL A 61 2.17 -13.26 0.52
C VAL A 61 3.41 -13.43 -0.36
N GLN A 62 4.42 -12.56 -0.21
CA GLN A 62 5.68 -12.70 -0.94
C GLN A 62 6.40 -14.01 -0.59
N ASN A 63 6.39 -14.41 0.69
CA ASN A 63 7.02 -15.64 1.17
C ASN A 63 6.32 -16.92 0.66
N CYS A 64 5.04 -16.82 0.29
CA CYS A 64 4.23 -17.89 -0.27
C CYS A 64 4.49 -18.17 -1.76
N LYS A 65 5.16 -17.27 -2.47
CA LYS A 65 5.47 -17.42 -3.90
C LYS A 65 6.47 -18.55 -4.13
N GLY A 66 6.17 -19.43 -5.07
CA GLY A 66 7.05 -20.55 -5.47
C GLY A 66 7.19 -21.66 -4.41
N ARG A 67 6.33 -21.69 -3.39
CA ARG A 67 6.30 -22.74 -2.35
C ARG A 67 5.44 -23.91 -2.81
N SER A 68 5.81 -25.12 -2.37
CA SER A 68 4.99 -26.33 -2.54
C SER A 68 3.71 -26.26 -1.70
N ALA A 69 2.71 -27.11 -2.01
CA ALA A 69 1.43 -27.12 -1.31
C ALA A 69 1.59 -27.29 0.22
N ASP A 70 2.36 -28.28 0.65
CA ASP A 70 2.62 -28.55 2.08
C ASP A 70 3.28 -27.36 2.79
N GLN A 71 4.21 -26.68 2.11
CA GLN A 71 4.85 -25.47 2.64
C GLN A 71 3.88 -24.29 2.71
N ARG A 72 2.96 -24.18 1.75
CA ARG A 72 1.94 -23.12 1.72
C ARG A 72 0.93 -23.29 2.85
N GLU A 73 0.51 -24.51 3.14
CA GLU A 73 -0.38 -24.82 4.25
C GLU A 73 0.30 -24.48 5.59
N MET A 74 1.56 -24.92 5.78
CA MET A 74 2.32 -24.64 7.00
C MET A 74 2.52 -23.13 7.24
N LEU A 75 2.68 -22.34 6.17
CA LEU A 75 2.86 -20.89 6.24
C LEU A 75 1.54 -20.11 6.33
N GLY A 76 0.38 -20.78 6.27
CA GLY A 76 -0.93 -20.11 6.27
C GLY A 76 -1.12 -19.18 5.07
N CYS A 77 -0.67 -19.61 3.88
CA CYS A 77 -0.67 -18.77 2.68
C CYS A 77 -2.06 -18.33 2.25
N ASP A 78 -3.05 -19.22 2.33
CA ASP A 78 -4.42 -18.90 1.91
C ASP A 78 -5.01 -17.77 2.77
N ALA A 79 -4.72 -17.75 4.08
CA ALA A 79 -5.16 -16.69 4.97
C ALA A 79 -4.46 -15.35 4.65
N SER A 80 -3.16 -15.39 4.34
CA SER A 80 -2.38 -14.21 3.97
C SER A 80 -2.84 -13.62 2.63
N GLU A 81 -3.05 -14.48 1.63
CA GLU A 81 -3.55 -14.10 0.30
C GLU A 81 -4.99 -13.57 0.38
N SER A 82 -5.87 -14.22 1.16
CA SER A 82 -7.22 -13.72 1.43
C SER A 82 -7.20 -12.34 2.11
N SER A 83 -6.27 -12.12 3.05
CA SER A 83 -6.13 -10.82 3.72
C SER A 83 -5.66 -9.74 2.74
N ALA A 84 -4.72 -10.06 1.85
CA ALA A 84 -4.26 -9.14 0.81
C ALA A 84 -5.40 -8.78 -0.16
N HIS A 85 -6.17 -9.78 -0.62
CA HIS A 85 -7.33 -9.54 -1.49
C HIS A 85 -8.39 -8.64 -0.83
N PHE A 86 -8.64 -8.82 0.47
CA PHE A 86 -9.56 -7.95 1.20
C PHE A 86 -9.06 -6.51 1.24
N VAL A 87 -7.77 -6.30 1.52
CA VAL A 87 -7.16 -4.97 1.55
C VAL A 87 -7.24 -4.30 0.18
N ASP A 88 -6.92 -5.01 -0.90
CA ASP A 88 -7.03 -4.49 -2.26
C ASP A 88 -8.47 -4.10 -2.62
N ALA A 89 -9.44 -4.96 -2.30
CA ALA A 89 -10.86 -4.68 -2.53
C ALA A 89 -11.35 -3.46 -1.73
N LEU A 90 -10.87 -3.28 -0.50
CA LEU A 90 -11.17 -2.11 0.32
C LEU A 90 -10.60 -0.84 -0.30
N PHE A 91 -9.35 -0.88 -0.76
CA PHE A 91 -8.73 0.25 -1.48
C PHE A 91 -9.50 0.61 -2.74
N ASP A 92 -9.86 -0.38 -3.57
CA ASP A 92 -10.63 -0.16 -4.79
C ASP A 92 -12.01 0.44 -4.52
N THR A 93 -12.68 -0.03 -3.47
CA THR A 93 -13.97 0.49 -3.05
C THR A 93 -13.86 1.96 -2.62
N ASN A 94 -12.88 2.28 -1.76
CA ASN A 94 -12.68 3.64 -1.27
C ASN A 94 -12.24 4.60 -2.38
N ARG A 95 -11.37 4.15 -3.29
CA ARG A 95 -10.97 4.91 -4.47
C ARG A 95 -12.17 5.30 -5.32
N LYS A 96 -13.04 4.34 -5.64
CA LYS A 96 -14.26 4.61 -6.43
C LYS A 96 -15.17 5.62 -5.74
N ILE A 97 -15.30 5.56 -4.41
CA ILE A 97 -16.09 6.54 -3.64
C ILE A 97 -15.50 7.95 -3.82
N VAL A 98 -14.18 8.09 -3.66
CA VAL A 98 -13.49 9.39 -3.81
C VAL A 98 -13.61 9.92 -5.24
N GLU A 99 -13.37 9.07 -6.24
CA GLU A 99 -13.47 9.44 -7.66
C GLU A 99 -14.91 9.82 -8.05
N SER A 100 -15.93 9.20 -7.45
CA SER A 100 -17.33 9.54 -7.71
C SER A 100 -17.82 10.83 -7.05
N ALA A 101 -17.06 11.35 -6.08
CA ALA A 101 -17.38 12.58 -5.36
C ALA A 101 -16.71 13.83 -5.95
N GLN A 102 -15.89 13.66 -7.00
CA GLN A 102 -15.22 14.73 -7.76
C GLN A 102 -16.00 15.09 -9.02
#